data_AF-A0A7I7P9U5-F1
#
_entry.id   AF-A0A7I7P9U5-F1
#
_cell.length_a   1.000
_cell.length_b   1.000
_cell.length_c   1.000
_cell.angle_alpha   90.00
_cell.angle_beta   90.00
_cell.angle_gamma   90.00
#
_symmetry.space_group_name_H-M   'P 1'
#
loop_
_entity.id
_entity.type
_entity.pdbx_description
1 polymer ?
#
loop_
_entity_poly.entity_id
_entity_poly.type
_entity_poly.pdbx_seq_one_letter_code
_entity_poly.pdbx_strand_id
1 'polypeptide(L)'
;MKFTNVVRQHWAALRALLVFTVILGAGYPLLIWLVAQLPGLHDKAEGSIIRAHGKPVGSRLIGQSFTDAAGRALPQYFQSRPSAAGDGYDPTASGAGNLGPESVVDTPADPAKLAAGAKPAEAGFKPSLLTLVCSRSKDVGELEQVGGSRPFCTGGGVGAVLSVIGPRDARGNVVHPTRVVSVNEPCATTSEPFVATYEGVRVECARFGEDYSIGQIVPIRGSAPSTPEVPADAVTASGSGLDPDISPAYADIQVTRIARARHVTVAQVRELVGENQRGRDLGIFGEPRVNVLQLNLQLDQRFPVAR
;
A
#
# COMPACT_ATOMS: atom_id res chain seq x y z
N MET A 1 26.74 13.02 53.23
CA MET A 1 25.89 11.81 53.27
C MET A 1 26.65 10.67 53.93
N LYS A 2 26.02 9.90 54.83
CA LYS A 2 26.67 8.74 55.46
C LYS A 2 26.74 7.58 54.44
N PHE A 3 27.93 7.07 54.16
CA PHE A 3 28.17 5.97 53.20
C PHE A 3 27.25 4.75 53.43
N THR A 4 26.99 4.41 54.69
CA THR A 4 26.08 3.32 55.09
C THR A 4 24.63 3.51 54.60
N ASN A 5 24.13 4.75 54.55
CA ASN A 5 22.78 5.03 54.04
C ASN A 5 22.70 4.83 52.52
N VAL A 6 23.77 5.19 51.81
CA VAL A 6 23.90 5.00 50.36
C VAL A 6 23.92 3.51 50.02
N VAL A 7 24.73 2.72 50.72
CA VAL A 7 24.80 1.26 50.54
C VAL A 7 23.45 0.59 50.81
N ARG A 8 22.78 0.92 51.92
CA ARG A 8 21.47 0.34 52.26
C ARG A 8 20.41 0.67 51.22
N GLN A 9 20.38 1.91 50.73
CA GLN A 9 19.42 2.36 49.72
C GLN A 9 19.66 1.66 48.38
N HIS A 10 20.91 1.59 47.91
CA HIS A 10 21.23 0.91 46.66
C HIS A 10 21.01 -0.61 46.73
N TRP A 11 21.24 -1.22 47.89
CA TRP A 11 20.92 -2.63 48.09
C TRP A 11 19.42 -2.92 48.09
N ALA A 12 18.61 -2.06 48.71
CA ALA A 12 17.15 -2.15 48.62
C ALA A 12 16.67 -1.97 47.18
N ALA A 13 17.23 -1.01 46.44
CA ALA A 13 16.94 -0.79 45.03
C ALA A 13 17.33 -1.99 44.17
N LEU A 14 18.50 -2.59 44.38
CA LEU A 14 18.95 -3.78 43.66
C LEU A 14 18.04 -4.98 43.93
N ARG A 15 17.63 -5.21 45.18
CA ARG A 15 16.66 -6.27 45.51
C ARG A 15 15.33 -6.06 44.82
N ALA A 16 14.80 -4.83 44.86
CA ALA A 16 13.55 -4.52 44.17
C ALA A 16 13.68 -4.75 42.66
N LEU A 17 14.78 -4.32 42.05
CA LEU A 17 15.08 -4.58 40.64
C LEU A 17 15.09 -6.08 40.34
N LEU A 18 15.82 -6.88 41.12
CA LEU A 18 15.90 -8.34 40.91
C LEU A 18 14.55 -9.02 41.06
N VAL A 19 13.77 -8.65 42.09
CA VAL A 19 12.43 -9.18 42.31
C VAL A 19 11.51 -8.84 41.15
N PHE A 20 11.47 -7.58 40.69
CA PHE A 20 10.64 -7.19 39.55
C PHE A 20 11.12 -7.81 38.24
N THR A 21 12.43 -8.00 38.03
CA THR A 21 12.95 -8.72 36.86
C THR A 21 12.47 -10.17 36.85
N VAL A 22 12.51 -10.88 37.98
CA VAL A 22 12.01 -12.26 38.05
C VAL A 22 10.49 -12.31 37.84
N ILE A 23 9.74 -11.43 38.50
CA ILE A 23 8.28 -11.40 38.40
C ILE A 23 7.83 -11.02 36.99
N LEU A 24 8.35 -9.94 36.41
CA LEU A 24 7.90 -9.41 35.12
C LEU A 24 8.59 -10.07 33.92
N GLY A 25 9.81 -10.55 34.08
CA GLY A 25 10.60 -11.18 33.02
C GLY A 25 10.42 -12.70 32.92
N ALA A 26 10.07 -13.38 34.02
CA ALA A 26 9.85 -14.84 34.01
C ALA A 26 8.45 -15.23 34.49
N GLY A 27 8.03 -14.73 35.67
CA GLY A 27 6.75 -15.10 36.27
C GLY A 27 5.55 -14.74 35.37
N TYR A 28 5.51 -13.51 34.88
CA TYR A 28 4.41 -13.02 34.04
C TYR A 28 4.37 -13.69 32.66
N PRO A 29 5.47 -13.79 31.88
CA PRO A 29 5.44 -14.50 30.59
C PRO A 29 5.04 -15.98 30.72
N LEU A 30 5.53 -16.69 31.75
CA LEU A 30 5.15 -18.08 32.00
C LEU A 30 3.67 -18.21 32.33
N LEU A 31 3.12 -17.31 33.15
CA LEU A 31 1.69 -17.28 33.46
C LEU A 31 0.85 -17.06 32.19
N ILE A 32 1.21 -16.07 31.36
CA ILE A 32 0.50 -15.79 30.11
C ILE A 32 0.59 -16.96 29.14
N TRP A 33 1.76 -17.59 29.02
CA TRP A 33 1.94 -18.79 28.21
C TRP A 33 1.07 -19.96 28.69
N LEU A 34 0.98 -20.20 30.00
CA LEU A 34 0.09 -21.24 30.56
C LEU A 34 -1.39 -20.94 30.26
N VAL A 35 -1.83 -19.69 30.41
CA VAL A 35 -3.20 -19.28 30.08
C VAL A 35 -3.48 -19.47 28.59
N ALA A 36 -2.51 -19.22 27.73
CA ALA A 36 -2.64 -19.42 26.29
C ALA A 36 -2.90 -20.89 25.89
N GLN A 37 -2.53 -21.86 26.73
CA GLN A 37 -2.82 -23.28 26.48
C GLN A 37 -4.27 -23.69 26.76
N LEU A 38 -5.10 -22.79 27.30
CA LEU A 38 -6.51 -23.08 27.53
C LEU A 38 -7.25 -23.29 26.19
N PRO A 39 -8.24 -24.22 26.15
CA PRO A 39 -9.05 -24.45 24.96
C PRO A 39 -9.69 -23.15 24.44
N GLY A 40 -9.57 -22.92 23.13
CA GLY A 40 -10.07 -21.70 22.46
C GLY A 40 -9.10 -20.51 22.42
N LEU A 41 -7.99 -20.56 23.17
CA LEU A 41 -6.92 -19.55 23.10
C LEU A 41 -5.68 -20.07 22.38
N HIS A 42 -5.43 -21.38 22.43
CA HIS A 42 -4.24 -22.02 21.87
C HIS A 42 -4.01 -21.65 20.38
N ASP A 43 -5.03 -21.78 19.53
CA ASP A 43 -4.91 -21.48 18.10
C ASP A 43 -4.52 -20.02 17.82
N LYS A 44 -4.94 -19.10 18.69
CA LYS A 44 -4.59 -17.67 18.56
C LYS A 44 -3.14 -17.43 18.99
N ALA A 45 -2.70 -18.11 20.05
CA ALA A 45 -1.34 -18.01 20.57
C ALA A 45 -0.30 -18.61 19.61
N GLU A 46 -0.65 -19.69 18.91
CA GLU A 46 0.16 -20.31 17.86
C GLU A 46 0.09 -19.56 16.51
N GLY A 47 -0.45 -18.33 16.50
CA GLY A 47 -0.42 -17.46 15.32
C GLY A 47 -1.58 -17.61 14.35
N SER A 48 -2.68 -18.29 14.72
CA SER A 48 -3.90 -18.45 13.89
C SER A 48 -3.61 -19.05 12.50
N ILE A 49 -2.81 -20.12 12.47
CA ILE A 49 -2.36 -20.77 11.23
C ILE A 49 -3.53 -21.41 10.48
N ILE A 50 -3.62 -21.11 9.18
CA ILE A 50 -4.54 -21.74 8.25
C ILE A 50 -3.81 -22.86 7.52
N ARG A 51 -4.47 -24.02 7.43
CA ARG A 51 -3.95 -25.21 6.75
C ARG A 51 -4.79 -25.53 5.52
N ALA A 52 -4.14 -25.91 4.43
CA ALA A 52 -4.76 -26.49 3.25
C ALA A 52 -4.12 -27.86 2.98
N HIS A 53 -4.94 -28.90 2.78
CA HIS A 53 -4.47 -30.28 2.59
C HIS A 53 -3.47 -30.75 3.66
N GLY A 54 -3.71 -30.40 4.93
CA GLY A 54 -2.84 -30.73 6.07
C GLY A 54 -1.57 -29.89 6.21
N LYS A 55 -1.22 -29.09 5.20
CA LYS A 55 -0.01 -28.24 5.20
C LYS A 55 -0.33 -26.81 5.67
N PRO A 56 0.51 -26.18 6.48
CA PRO A 56 0.36 -24.76 6.82
C PRO A 56 0.60 -23.91 5.58
N VAL A 57 -0.37 -23.06 5.23
CA VAL A 57 -0.31 -22.19 4.04
C VAL A 57 -0.20 -20.70 4.40
N GLY A 58 -0.49 -20.34 5.65
CA GLY A 58 -0.36 -18.98 6.14
C GLY A 58 -1.04 -18.77 7.48
N SER A 59 -1.23 -17.51 7.87
CA SER A 59 -2.00 -17.11 9.05
C SER A 59 -3.21 -16.30 8.62
N ARG A 60 -4.31 -16.43 9.37
CA ARG A 60 -5.49 -15.55 9.21
C ARG A 60 -5.17 -14.06 9.40
N LEU A 61 -4.06 -13.76 10.08
CA LEU A 61 -3.67 -12.41 10.48
C LEU A 61 -2.61 -11.79 9.55
N ILE A 62 -2.10 -12.54 8.57
CA ILE A 62 -1.00 -12.10 7.71
C ILE A 62 -1.44 -12.19 6.25
N GLY A 63 -1.39 -11.05 5.56
CA GLY A 63 -1.63 -10.97 4.13
C GLY A 63 -0.53 -11.62 3.29
N GLN A 64 -0.85 -11.94 2.05
CA GLN A 64 0.08 -12.53 1.09
C GLN A 64 -0.03 -11.83 -0.25
N SER A 65 1.04 -11.88 -1.03
CA SER A 65 1.00 -11.49 -2.44
C SER A 65 0.37 -12.60 -3.28
N PHE A 66 -0.53 -12.24 -4.19
CA PHE A 66 -1.16 -13.15 -5.16
C PHE A 66 -0.71 -12.81 -6.59
N THR A 67 0.60 -12.58 -6.74
CA THR A 67 1.26 -12.28 -8.01
C THR A 67 2.17 -13.42 -8.45
N ASP A 68 2.50 -13.46 -9.74
CA ASP A 68 3.55 -14.33 -10.26
C ASP A 68 4.97 -13.79 -9.92
N ALA A 69 6.00 -14.52 -10.37
CA ALA A 69 7.41 -14.14 -10.14
C ALA A 69 7.82 -12.83 -10.84
N ALA A 70 7.04 -12.37 -11.83
CA ALA A 70 7.24 -11.09 -12.50
C ALA A 70 6.43 -9.95 -11.83
N GLY A 71 5.70 -10.24 -10.74
CA GLY A 71 4.85 -9.28 -10.05
C GLY A 71 3.49 -9.05 -10.72
N ARG A 72 3.11 -9.86 -11.70
CA ARG A 72 1.81 -9.74 -12.38
C ARG A 72 0.72 -10.43 -11.55
N ALA A 73 -0.41 -9.77 -11.38
CA ALA A 73 -1.55 -10.31 -10.64
C ALA A 73 -2.04 -11.63 -11.24
N LEU A 74 -2.21 -12.65 -10.38
CA LEU A 74 -2.79 -13.93 -10.79
C LEU A 74 -4.30 -13.75 -11.02
N PRO A 75 -4.83 -13.98 -12.24
CA PRO A 75 -6.21 -13.65 -12.60
C PRO A 75 -7.25 -14.43 -11.79
N GLN A 76 -6.90 -15.63 -11.32
CA GLN A 76 -7.77 -16.53 -10.57
C GLN A 76 -7.89 -16.23 -9.07
N TYR A 77 -7.12 -15.27 -8.55
CA TYR A 77 -7.10 -14.94 -7.13
C TYR A 77 -7.53 -13.49 -6.87
N PHE A 78 -8.11 -13.26 -5.69
CA PHE A 78 -8.27 -11.92 -5.15
C PHE A 78 -6.89 -11.34 -4.81
N GLN A 79 -6.70 -10.09 -5.21
CA GLN A 79 -5.50 -9.31 -4.98
C GLN A 79 -5.63 -8.58 -3.66
N SER A 80 -4.56 -8.66 -2.87
CA SER A 80 -4.42 -7.95 -1.61
C SER A 80 -4.09 -6.47 -1.85
N ARG A 81 -4.01 -5.70 -0.77
CA ARG A 81 -3.55 -4.31 -0.81
C ARG A 81 -2.07 -4.25 -1.27
N PRO A 82 -1.58 -3.09 -1.74
CA PRO A 82 -0.15 -2.89 -1.89
C PRO A 82 0.59 -3.09 -0.55
N SER A 83 1.74 -3.74 -0.59
CA SER A 83 2.63 -3.89 0.58
C SER A 83 3.88 -3.03 0.42
N ALA A 84 4.34 -2.45 1.53
CA ALA A 84 5.65 -1.82 1.66
C ALA A 84 6.63 -2.62 2.54
N ALA A 85 6.24 -3.82 2.99
CA ALA A 85 7.10 -4.72 3.77
C ALA A 85 8.05 -5.50 2.86
N GLY A 86 9.36 -5.25 2.97
CA GLY A 86 10.41 -5.90 2.20
C GLY A 86 10.15 -5.92 0.69
N ASP A 87 10.28 -7.09 0.08
CA ASP A 87 10.00 -7.34 -1.35
C ASP A 87 8.50 -7.54 -1.66
N GLY A 88 7.61 -7.21 -0.71
CA GLY A 88 6.17 -7.38 -0.82
C GLY A 88 5.67 -8.52 0.06
N TYR A 89 4.95 -8.18 1.13
CA TYR A 89 4.41 -9.11 2.12
C TYR A 89 5.48 -9.93 2.86
N ASP A 90 6.68 -9.38 3.05
CA ASP A 90 7.75 -10.03 3.82
C ASP A 90 7.52 -9.87 5.34
N PRO A 91 7.26 -10.97 6.09
CA PRO A 91 7.02 -10.91 7.53
C PRO A 91 8.25 -10.53 8.35
N THR A 92 9.46 -10.64 7.78
CA THR A 92 10.72 -10.25 8.44
C THR A 92 11.03 -8.77 8.31
N ALA A 93 10.32 -8.06 7.42
CA ALA A 93 10.52 -6.66 7.10
C ALA A 93 9.21 -5.85 7.19
N SER A 94 8.36 -6.15 8.18
CA SER A 94 7.11 -5.44 8.42
C SER A 94 7.31 -3.92 8.48
N GLY A 95 6.50 -3.17 7.74
CA GLY A 95 6.61 -1.71 7.68
C GLY A 95 5.58 -1.04 6.76
N ALA A 96 5.46 0.28 6.91
CA ALA A 96 4.56 1.13 6.15
C ALA A 96 5.28 1.85 5.00
N GLY A 97 4.50 2.27 3.99
CA GLY A 97 4.94 3.30 3.05
C GLY A 97 4.93 4.66 3.74
N ASN A 98 6.08 5.13 4.23
CA ASN A 98 6.22 6.40 4.97
C ASN A 98 6.25 7.65 4.08
N LEU A 99 5.55 7.64 2.95
CA LEU A 99 5.42 8.80 2.07
C LEU A 99 4.29 9.71 2.59
N GLY A 100 4.59 11.00 2.75
CA GLY A 100 3.60 11.99 3.18
C GLY A 100 2.60 12.37 2.08
N PRO A 101 1.46 13.00 2.44
CA PRO A 101 0.45 13.44 1.47
C PRO A 101 0.98 14.47 0.45
N GLU A 102 2.00 15.25 0.82
CA GLU A 102 2.67 16.22 -0.07
C GLU A 102 3.73 15.57 -0.98
N SER A 103 3.89 14.24 -0.93
CA SER A 103 4.74 13.51 -1.89
C SER A 103 4.02 13.44 -3.24
N VAL A 104 4.19 14.48 -4.04
CA VAL A 104 3.53 14.64 -5.35
C VAL A 104 4.49 14.71 -6.54
N VAL A 105 5.80 14.92 -6.29
CA VAL A 105 6.83 15.02 -7.33
C VAL A 105 7.74 13.80 -7.32
N ASP A 106 7.91 13.18 -8.48
CA ASP A 106 8.78 12.01 -8.68
C ASP A 106 10.26 12.40 -8.70
N THR A 107 11.13 11.48 -8.26
CA THR A 107 12.56 11.57 -8.54
C THR A 107 12.84 10.91 -9.88
N PRO A 108 13.35 11.64 -10.89
CA PRO A 108 13.52 11.10 -12.24
C PRO A 108 14.67 10.09 -12.31
N ALA A 109 14.52 9.09 -13.19
CA ALA A 109 15.58 8.14 -13.52
C ALA A 109 16.67 8.82 -14.35
N ASP A 110 17.92 8.41 -14.14
CA ASP A 110 19.04 8.77 -15.02
C ASP A 110 18.87 8.15 -16.42
N PRO A 111 18.66 8.97 -17.48
CA PRO A 111 18.44 8.48 -18.83
C PRO A 111 19.63 7.71 -19.39
N ALA A 112 20.86 8.03 -18.98
CA ALA A 112 22.05 7.32 -19.43
C ALA A 112 22.06 5.88 -18.90
N LYS A 113 21.64 5.68 -17.65
CA LYS A 113 21.51 4.36 -17.05
C LYS A 113 20.36 3.56 -17.66
N LEU A 114 19.22 4.21 -17.93
CA LEU A 114 18.11 3.58 -18.65
C LEU A 114 18.52 3.14 -20.06
N ALA A 115 19.24 3.98 -20.80
CA ALA A 115 19.76 3.63 -22.12
C ALA A 115 20.77 2.47 -22.09
N ALA A 116 21.49 2.31 -20.97
CA ALA A 116 22.38 1.17 -20.72
C ALA A 116 21.63 -0.11 -20.26
N GLY A 117 20.30 -0.09 -20.19
CA GLY A 117 19.46 -1.24 -19.83
C GLY A 117 19.24 -1.43 -18.32
N ALA A 118 19.60 -0.45 -17.49
CA ALA A 118 19.33 -0.51 -16.05
C ALA A 118 17.82 -0.43 -15.76
N LYS A 119 17.37 -1.10 -14.69
CA LYS A 119 15.97 -0.94 -14.24
C LYS A 119 15.74 0.49 -13.73
N PRO A 120 14.50 1.02 -13.80
CA PRO A 120 14.22 2.38 -13.31
C PRO A 120 14.71 2.67 -11.89
N ALA A 121 14.52 1.74 -10.96
CA ALA A 121 14.99 1.90 -9.57
C ALA A 121 16.53 1.98 -9.48
N GLU A 122 17.26 1.20 -10.28
CA GLU A 122 18.73 1.23 -10.35
C GLU A 122 19.24 2.51 -11.03
N ALA A 123 18.45 3.05 -11.95
CA ALA A 123 18.65 4.36 -12.55
C ALA A 123 18.28 5.52 -11.60
N GLY A 124 17.85 5.25 -10.37
CA GLY A 124 17.56 6.27 -9.35
C GLY A 124 16.11 6.79 -9.35
N PHE A 125 15.22 6.20 -10.14
CA PHE A 125 13.80 6.56 -10.13
C PHE A 125 13.18 6.26 -8.77
N LYS A 126 12.51 7.25 -8.20
CA LYS A 126 11.68 7.07 -7.00
C LYS A 126 10.32 7.73 -7.23
N PRO A 127 9.23 6.96 -7.34
CA PRO A 127 7.91 7.53 -7.51
C PRO A 127 7.46 8.22 -6.22
N SER A 128 6.75 9.33 -6.39
CA SER A 128 5.97 9.99 -5.35
C SER A 128 4.78 9.15 -4.92
N LEU A 129 4.17 9.49 -3.77
CA LEU A 129 2.91 8.86 -3.34
C LEU A 129 1.82 9.05 -4.40
N LEU A 130 1.73 10.25 -4.99
CA LEU A 130 0.74 10.54 -6.02
C LEU A 130 0.93 9.63 -7.24
N THR A 131 2.16 9.50 -7.76
CA THR A 131 2.43 8.60 -8.89
C THR A 131 2.17 7.14 -8.54
N LEU A 132 2.52 6.67 -7.33
CA LEU A 132 2.17 5.31 -6.89
C LEU A 132 0.65 5.08 -6.87
N VAL A 133 -0.12 6.05 -6.41
CA VAL A 133 -1.59 5.97 -6.40
C VAL A 133 -2.13 5.96 -7.83
N CYS A 134 -1.61 6.82 -8.70
CA CYS A 134 -2.04 6.92 -10.09
C CYS A 134 -1.74 5.65 -10.89
N SER A 135 -0.53 5.10 -10.77
CA SER A 135 -0.12 3.91 -11.51
C SER A 135 -0.92 2.69 -11.07
N ARG A 136 -1.01 2.47 -9.76
CA ARG A 136 -1.82 1.36 -9.21
C ARG A 136 -3.29 1.48 -9.59
N SER A 137 -3.85 2.69 -9.57
CA SER A 137 -5.25 2.90 -9.96
C SER A 137 -5.50 2.56 -11.42
N LYS A 138 -4.56 2.94 -12.30
CA LYS A 138 -4.61 2.59 -13.71
C LYS A 138 -4.49 1.07 -13.89
N ASP A 139 -3.49 0.45 -13.27
CA ASP A 139 -3.25 -1.00 -13.37
C ASP A 139 -4.44 -1.82 -12.86
N VAL A 140 -5.03 -1.45 -11.72
CA VAL A 140 -6.24 -2.09 -11.19
C VAL A 140 -7.44 -1.85 -12.10
N GLY A 141 -7.61 -0.63 -12.61
CA GLY A 141 -8.67 -0.31 -13.56
C GLY A 141 -8.60 -1.17 -14.84
N GLU A 142 -7.40 -1.30 -15.40
CA GLU A 142 -7.15 -2.15 -16.56
C GLU A 142 -7.36 -3.64 -16.24
N LEU A 143 -6.91 -4.10 -15.08
CA LEU A 143 -7.04 -5.50 -14.65
C LEU A 143 -8.50 -5.91 -14.41
N GLU A 144 -9.29 -5.07 -13.74
CA GLU A 144 -10.70 -5.36 -13.43
C GLU A 144 -11.68 -4.90 -14.52
N GLN A 145 -11.20 -4.17 -15.53
CA GLN A 145 -12.02 -3.54 -16.57
C GLN A 145 -13.02 -2.53 -15.99
N VAL A 146 -12.53 -1.68 -15.06
CA VAL A 146 -13.28 -0.60 -14.40
C VAL A 146 -12.56 0.75 -14.58
N GLY A 147 -13.22 1.85 -14.23
CA GLY A 147 -12.63 3.20 -14.33
C GLY A 147 -11.41 3.40 -13.42
N GLY A 148 -10.20 3.34 -13.99
CA GLY A 148 -8.94 3.57 -13.26
C GLY A 148 -8.56 5.04 -13.04
N SER A 149 -9.31 5.98 -13.63
CA SER A 149 -9.00 7.42 -13.60
C SER A 149 -9.18 8.03 -12.20
N ARG A 150 -8.30 8.96 -11.82
CA ARG A 150 -8.37 9.71 -10.56
C ARG A 150 -8.15 11.21 -10.78
N PRO A 151 -8.68 12.08 -9.90
CA PRO A 151 -8.67 13.53 -10.12
C PRO A 151 -7.29 14.16 -10.33
N PHE A 152 -6.21 13.62 -9.74
CA PHE A 152 -4.87 14.21 -9.83
C PHE A 152 -3.89 13.34 -10.62
N CYS A 153 -4.41 12.52 -11.53
CA CYS A 153 -3.61 11.58 -12.31
C CYS A 153 -3.69 11.90 -13.80
N THR A 154 -2.59 11.73 -14.50
CA THR A 154 -2.54 11.81 -15.97
C THR A 154 -3.07 10.50 -16.57
N GLY A 155 -3.40 10.49 -17.87
CA GLY A 155 -3.72 9.25 -18.59
C GLY A 155 -2.55 8.26 -18.67
N GLY A 156 -1.32 8.76 -18.48
CA GLY A 156 -0.12 7.94 -18.37
C GLY A 156 -0.07 7.09 -17.10
N GLY A 157 -0.81 7.46 -16.05
CA GLY A 157 -0.75 6.81 -14.74
C GLY A 157 0.28 7.42 -13.79
N VAL A 158 0.74 8.65 -14.06
CA VAL A 158 1.60 9.42 -13.14
C VAL A 158 0.81 10.58 -12.52
N GLY A 159 1.36 11.20 -11.48
CA GLY A 159 0.74 12.39 -10.87
C GLY A 159 0.69 13.57 -11.85
N ALA A 160 -0.49 14.19 -12.00
CA ALA A 160 -0.68 15.39 -12.81
C ALA A 160 -0.17 16.63 -12.04
N VAL A 161 1.12 16.94 -12.18
CA VAL A 161 1.77 17.99 -11.39
C VAL A 161 2.59 18.91 -12.28
N LEU A 162 2.39 20.21 -12.10
CA LEU A 162 3.15 21.25 -12.78
C LEU A 162 4.11 21.94 -11.81
N SER A 163 5.28 22.32 -12.31
CA SER A 163 6.13 23.36 -11.72
C SER A 163 5.90 24.65 -12.51
N VAL A 164 5.23 25.61 -11.88
CA VAL A 164 4.89 26.92 -12.46
C VAL A 164 5.95 27.92 -12.01
N ILE A 165 6.69 28.49 -12.95
CA ILE A 165 7.81 29.40 -12.68
C ILE A 165 7.41 30.80 -13.15
N GLY A 166 7.63 31.81 -12.30
CA GLY A 166 7.33 33.21 -12.60
C GLY A 166 7.43 34.11 -11.36
N PRO A 167 7.23 35.43 -11.49
CA PRO A 167 7.13 36.36 -10.37
C PRO A 167 6.04 35.94 -9.37
N ARG A 168 6.37 36.06 -8.09
CA ARG A 168 5.49 35.66 -6.98
C ARG A 168 4.87 36.87 -6.29
N ASP A 169 3.65 36.70 -5.80
CA ASP A 169 2.99 37.65 -4.90
C ASP A 169 3.52 37.53 -3.45
N ALA A 170 2.99 38.37 -2.56
CA ALA A 170 3.32 38.35 -1.14
C ALA A 170 2.92 37.05 -0.40
N ARG A 171 2.09 36.19 -1.02
CA ARG A 171 1.67 34.88 -0.49
C ARG A 171 2.50 33.73 -1.07
N GLY A 172 3.44 34.04 -1.98
CA GLY A 172 4.28 33.05 -2.65
C GLY A 172 3.64 32.42 -3.88
N ASN A 173 2.45 32.85 -4.33
CA ASN A 173 1.83 32.34 -5.55
C ASN A 173 2.42 32.99 -6.79
N VAL A 174 2.61 32.23 -7.85
CA VAL A 174 3.04 32.76 -9.16
C VAL A 174 1.86 33.48 -9.81
N VAL A 175 2.07 34.76 -10.18
CA VAL A 175 1.00 35.63 -10.72
C VAL A 175 1.06 35.73 -12.24
N HIS A 176 2.26 35.64 -12.81
CA HIS A 176 2.48 35.67 -14.25
C HIS A 176 3.44 34.54 -14.63
N PRO A 177 2.92 33.34 -14.93
CA PRO A 177 3.77 32.23 -15.34
C PRO A 177 4.63 32.63 -16.56
N THR A 178 5.92 32.32 -16.50
CA THR A 178 6.86 32.52 -17.60
C THR A 178 7.33 31.19 -18.18
N ARG A 179 7.33 30.13 -17.36
CA ARG A 179 7.63 28.76 -17.77
C ARG A 179 6.80 27.79 -16.94
N VAL A 180 6.26 26.77 -17.58
CA VAL A 180 5.46 25.73 -16.92
C VAL A 180 5.94 24.36 -17.36
N VAL A 181 6.25 23.49 -16.41
CA VAL A 181 6.82 22.16 -16.69
C VAL A 181 5.98 21.08 -16.00
N SER A 182 5.61 20.03 -16.74
CA SER A 182 5.02 18.81 -16.19
C SER A 182 6.14 17.98 -15.55
N VAL A 183 6.21 17.97 -14.21
CA VAL A 183 7.39 17.48 -13.47
C VAL A 183 7.47 15.96 -13.36
N ASN A 184 6.33 15.26 -13.47
CA ASN A 184 6.27 13.80 -13.41
C ASN A 184 6.26 13.14 -14.80
N GLU A 185 6.31 13.94 -15.87
CA GLU A 185 6.32 13.46 -17.25
C GLU A 185 7.63 13.84 -17.94
N PRO A 186 8.64 12.94 -17.94
CA PRO A 186 9.93 13.25 -18.55
C PRO A 186 9.83 13.26 -20.07
N CYS A 187 10.54 14.19 -20.72
CA CYS A 187 10.56 14.34 -22.18
C CYS A 187 11.06 13.09 -22.92
N ALA A 188 11.82 12.22 -22.25
CA ALA A 188 12.33 10.99 -22.84
C ALA A 188 11.22 9.98 -23.17
N THR A 189 10.11 10.01 -22.41
CA THR A 189 9.00 9.07 -22.54
C THR A 189 7.67 9.75 -22.84
N THR A 190 7.63 11.07 -22.83
CA THR A 190 6.40 11.87 -22.98
C THR A 190 6.46 12.65 -24.27
N SER A 191 5.60 12.32 -25.23
CA SER A 191 5.48 13.04 -26.50
C SER A 191 4.75 14.37 -26.31
N GLU A 192 3.67 14.36 -25.54
CA GLU A 192 2.88 15.54 -25.21
C GLU A 192 2.46 15.49 -23.73
N PRO A 193 2.62 16.59 -22.95
CA PRO A 193 2.18 16.64 -21.56
C PRO A 193 0.66 16.50 -21.42
N PHE A 194 0.20 16.13 -20.23
CA PHE A 194 -1.23 15.93 -19.94
C PHE A 194 -2.11 17.18 -20.13
N VAL A 195 -1.51 18.38 -20.16
CA VAL A 195 -2.15 19.66 -20.51
C VAL A 195 -1.26 20.43 -21.46
N ALA A 196 -1.84 21.01 -22.52
CA ALA A 196 -1.06 21.74 -23.53
C ALA A 196 -0.62 23.13 -23.05
N THR A 197 -1.47 23.82 -22.28
CA THR A 197 -1.23 25.17 -21.77
C THR A 197 -1.74 25.34 -20.34
N TYR A 198 -1.09 26.21 -19.58
CA TYR A 198 -1.50 26.62 -18.24
C TYR A 198 -1.37 28.14 -18.15
N GLU A 199 -2.49 28.83 -17.87
CA GLU A 199 -2.55 30.30 -17.80
C GLU A 199 -1.92 31.02 -19.01
N GLY A 200 -2.11 30.47 -20.21
CA GLY A 200 -1.59 31.02 -21.47
C GLY A 200 -0.13 30.65 -21.80
N VAL A 201 0.56 29.93 -20.92
CA VAL A 201 1.93 29.43 -21.17
C VAL A 201 1.88 27.97 -21.62
N ARG A 202 2.67 27.63 -22.65
CA ARG A 202 2.82 26.25 -23.11
C ARG A 202 3.50 25.40 -22.03
N VAL A 203 2.94 24.22 -21.76
CA VAL A 203 3.54 23.28 -20.81
C VAL A 203 4.61 22.45 -21.52
N GLU A 204 5.77 22.36 -20.89
CA GLU A 204 6.90 21.54 -21.32
C GLU A 204 6.97 20.25 -20.49
N CYS A 205 7.58 19.21 -21.03
CA CYS A 205 7.94 18.01 -20.27
C CYS A 205 9.22 18.24 -19.44
N ALA A 206 9.42 17.44 -18.39
CA ALA A 206 10.60 17.53 -17.55
C ALA A 206 11.86 16.99 -18.24
N ARG A 207 12.97 17.72 -18.11
CA ARG A 207 14.31 17.30 -18.55
C ARG A 207 15.12 16.84 -17.34
N PHE A 208 15.84 15.73 -17.50
CA PHE A 208 16.69 15.21 -16.44
C PHE A 208 17.82 16.19 -16.10
N GLY A 209 18.07 16.38 -14.80
CA GLY A 209 19.14 17.25 -14.29
C GLY A 209 18.74 18.72 -14.09
N GLU A 210 17.55 19.14 -14.51
CA GLU A 210 17.01 20.46 -14.17
C GLU A 210 16.36 20.45 -12.78
N ASP A 211 16.47 21.57 -12.07
CA ASP A 211 15.79 21.77 -10.78
C ASP A 211 14.45 22.49 -10.98
N TYR A 212 13.36 21.77 -10.72
CA TYR A 212 11.99 22.28 -10.81
C TYR A 212 11.42 22.71 -9.46
N SER A 213 12.18 22.61 -8.37
CA SER A 213 11.74 23.02 -7.02
C SER A 213 11.62 24.56 -6.88
N ILE A 214 12.22 25.31 -7.80
CA ILE A 214 12.12 26.78 -7.86
C ILE A 214 10.71 27.27 -8.20
N GLY A 215 9.92 26.44 -8.88
CA GLY A 215 8.55 26.76 -9.28
C GLY A 215 7.54 26.49 -8.17
N GLN A 216 6.33 27.05 -8.31
CA GLN A 216 5.20 26.65 -7.51
C GLN A 216 4.74 25.27 -7.99
N ILE A 217 4.77 24.28 -7.09
CA ILE A 217 4.27 22.94 -7.37
C ILE A 217 2.74 22.97 -7.30
N VAL A 218 2.09 22.68 -8.43
CA VAL A 218 0.64 22.75 -8.57
C VAL A 218 0.12 21.39 -9.07
N PRO A 219 -0.49 20.58 -8.19
CA PRO A 219 -1.27 19.41 -8.61
C PRO A 219 -2.50 19.86 -9.40
N ILE A 220 -2.67 19.34 -10.61
CA ILE A 220 -3.76 19.70 -11.49
C ILE A 220 -4.88 18.69 -11.36
N ARG A 221 -6.08 19.20 -11.08
CA ARG A 221 -7.28 18.39 -11.03
C ARG A 221 -7.86 18.19 -12.44
N GLY A 222 -7.83 16.97 -12.94
CA GLY A 222 -8.48 16.53 -14.16
C GLY A 222 -9.99 16.26 -14.00
N SER A 223 -10.60 15.72 -15.07
CA SER A 223 -12.05 15.51 -15.18
C SER A 223 -12.56 14.19 -14.57
N ALA A 224 -11.69 13.44 -13.87
CA ALA A 224 -12.09 12.19 -13.25
C ALA A 224 -13.15 12.41 -12.14
N PRO A 225 -14.03 11.44 -11.88
CA PRO A 225 -15.03 11.52 -10.81
C PRO A 225 -14.40 11.80 -9.44
N SER A 226 -15.13 12.52 -8.58
CA SER A 226 -14.71 12.75 -7.19
C SER A 226 -14.65 11.47 -6.36
N THR A 227 -15.40 10.44 -6.76
CA THR A 227 -15.40 9.10 -6.19
C THR A 227 -14.90 8.11 -7.25
N PRO A 228 -13.61 7.76 -7.25
CA PRO A 228 -13.05 6.79 -8.20
C PRO A 228 -13.69 5.41 -8.03
N GLU A 229 -13.82 4.66 -9.13
CA GLU A 229 -14.33 3.28 -9.08
C GLU A 229 -13.34 2.34 -8.39
N VAL A 230 -12.03 2.56 -8.60
CA VAL A 230 -10.98 1.85 -7.86
C VAL A 230 -10.93 2.39 -6.42
N PRO A 231 -11.15 1.56 -5.39
CA PRO A 231 -11.16 2.00 -4.00
C PRO A 231 -9.79 2.45 -3.49
N ALA A 232 -9.77 3.16 -2.35
CA ALA A 232 -8.53 3.71 -1.80
C ALA A 232 -7.58 2.63 -1.28
N ASP A 233 -8.09 1.53 -0.73
CA ASP A 233 -7.29 0.42 -0.20
C ASP A 233 -6.57 -0.38 -1.29
N ALA A 234 -7.08 -0.35 -2.53
CA ALA A 234 -6.44 -0.95 -3.70
C ALA A 234 -5.13 -0.24 -4.12
N VAL A 235 -4.99 1.04 -3.80
CA VAL A 235 -3.87 1.89 -4.26
C VAL A 235 -2.95 2.36 -3.13
N THR A 236 -3.45 2.34 -1.89
CA THR A 236 -2.70 2.76 -0.70
C THR A 236 -2.15 1.55 0.06
N ALA A 237 -0.85 1.61 0.37
CA ALA A 237 -0.22 0.57 1.17
C ALA A 237 -0.73 0.58 2.61
N SER A 238 -0.73 -0.59 3.26
CA SER A 238 -1.12 -0.72 4.65
C SER A 238 -0.03 -0.24 5.63
N GLY A 239 -0.42 0.05 6.87
CA GLY A 239 0.50 0.49 7.91
C GLY A 239 1.45 -0.59 8.42
N SER A 240 1.08 -1.87 8.32
CA SER A 240 1.96 -3.00 8.70
C SER A 240 2.74 -3.56 7.51
N GLY A 241 2.26 -3.32 6.29
CA GLY A 241 2.70 -4.01 5.07
C GLY A 241 2.24 -5.47 4.98
N LEU A 242 1.49 -5.97 5.96
CA LEU A 242 1.05 -7.37 6.06
C LEU A 242 -0.46 -7.49 6.24
N ASP A 243 -1.22 -6.47 5.83
CA ASP A 243 -2.67 -6.42 5.98
C ASP A 243 -3.34 -7.62 5.27
N PRO A 244 -4.04 -8.50 6.01
CA PRO A 244 -4.72 -9.65 5.45
C PRO A 244 -6.07 -9.29 4.80
N ASP A 245 -6.55 -8.07 5.00
CA ASP A 245 -7.92 -7.69 4.67
C ASP A 245 -7.98 -6.60 3.58
N ILE A 246 -9.05 -6.63 2.79
CA ILE A 246 -9.43 -5.61 1.82
C ILE A 246 -10.85 -5.11 2.09
N SER A 247 -11.21 -3.95 1.55
CA SER A 247 -12.57 -3.43 1.60
C SER A 247 -13.52 -4.29 0.76
N PRO A 248 -14.81 -4.40 1.13
CA PRO A 248 -15.81 -5.07 0.29
C PRO A 248 -15.93 -4.44 -1.10
N ALA A 249 -15.72 -3.12 -1.23
CA ALA A 249 -15.70 -2.44 -2.52
C ALA A 249 -14.54 -2.94 -3.39
N TYR A 250 -13.35 -3.14 -2.80
CA TYR A 250 -12.22 -3.66 -3.56
C TYR A 250 -12.40 -5.14 -3.91
N ALA A 251 -13.02 -5.92 -3.03
CA ALA A 251 -13.40 -7.29 -3.36
C ALA A 251 -14.41 -7.34 -4.53
N ASP A 252 -15.44 -6.49 -4.54
CA ASP A 252 -16.50 -6.53 -5.55
C ASP A 252 -16.00 -6.24 -6.97
N ILE A 253 -15.10 -5.26 -7.15
CA ILE A 253 -14.56 -4.97 -8.49
C ILE A 253 -13.77 -6.15 -9.09
N GLN A 254 -13.21 -7.04 -8.26
CA GLN A 254 -12.43 -8.18 -8.71
C GLN A 254 -13.27 -9.42 -9.08
N VAL A 255 -14.53 -9.46 -8.65
CA VAL A 255 -15.42 -10.63 -8.80
C VAL A 255 -15.55 -11.07 -10.25
N THR A 256 -15.73 -10.12 -11.17
CA THR A 256 -15.95 -10.41 -12.60
C THR A 256 -14.75 -11.11 -13.24
N ARG A 257 -13.53 -10.63 -12.94
CA ARG A 257 -12.29 -11.24 -13.43
C ARG A 257 -12.17 -12.68 -12.91
N ILE A 258 -12.38 -12.87 -11.62
CA ILE A 258 -12.20 -14.16 -10.96
C ILE A 258 -13.23 -15.17 -11.44
N ALA A 259 -14.50 -14.76 -11.58
CA ALA A 259 -15.55 -15.59 -12.14
C ALA A 259 -15.20 -16.10 -13.54
N ARG A 260 -14.68 -15.21 -14.40
CA ARG A 260 -14.18 -15.55 -15.74
C ARG A 260 -13.01 -16.53 -15.68
N ALA A 261 -12.01 -16.25 -14.85
CA ALA A 261 -10.80 -17.07 -14.73
C ALA A 261 -11.07 -18.49 -14.19
N ARG A 262 -12.15 -18.66 -13.41
CA ARG A 262 -12.54 -19.95 -12.82
C ARG A 262 -13.72 -20.63 -13.52
N HIS A 263 -14.26 -20.04 -14.59
CA HIS A 263 -15.44 -20.55 -15.30
C HIS A 263 -16.67 -20.75 -14.40
N VAL A 264 -16.89 -19.81 -13.47
CA VAL A 264 -18.03 -19.81 -12.54
C VAL A 264 -18.85 -18.53 -12.71
N THR A 265 -20.03 -18.49 -12.09
CA THR A 265 -20.89 -17.31 -12.15
C THR A 265 -20.41 -16.21 -11.20
N VAL A 266 -20.66 -14.96 -11.56
CA VAL A 266 -20.41 -13.78 -10.70
C VAL A 266 -21.14 -13.91 -9.37
N ALA A 267 -22.37 -14.46 -9.37
CA ALA A 267 -23.16 -14.65 -8.16
C ALA A 267 -22.48 -15.60 -7.16
N GLN A 268 -21.92 -16.72 -7.62
CA GLN A 268 -21.19 -17.66 -6.78
C GLN A 268 -19.95 -17.04 -6.13
N VAL A 269 -19.23 -16.18 -6.86
CA VAL A 269 -18.05 -15.48 -6.31
C VAL A 269 -18.47 -14.40 -5.31
N ARG A 270 -19.56 -13.66 -5.56
CA ARG A 270 -20.10 -12.69 -4.59
C ARG A 270 -20.59 -13.34 -3.30
N GLU A 271 -21.21 -14.52 -3.40
CA GLU A 271 -21.61 -15.29 -2.23
C GLU A 271 -20.41 -15.62 -1.35
N LEU A 272 -19.31 -16.10 -1.95
CA LEU A 272 -18.05 -16.33 -1.23
C LEU A 272 -17.46 -15.07 -0.61
N VAL A 273 -17.51 -13.92 -1.29
CA VAL A 273 -17.08 -12.64 -0.71
C VAL A 273 -17.91 -12.32 0.53
N GLY A 274 -19.23 -12.49 0.47
CA GLY A 274 -20.14 -12.27 1.59
C GLY A 274 -19.87 -13.18 2.79
N GLU A 275 -19.59 -14.46 2.55
CA GLU A 275 -19.22 -15.42 3.61
C GLU A 275 -17.90 -15.09 4.31
N ASN A 276 -16.97 -14.45 3.61
CA ASN A 276 -15.67 -14.03 4.16
C ASN A 276 -15.65 -12.57 4.62
N GLN A 277 -16.78 -11.86 4.51
CA GLN A 277 -16.90 -10.50 4.98
C GLN A 277 -17.11 -10.49 6.50
N ARG A 278 -16.32 -9.67 7.19
CA ARG A 278 -16.54 -9.33 8.59
C ARG A 278 -17.07 -7.92 8.70
N GLY A 279 -18.13 -7.76 9.50
CA GLY A 279 -18.66 -6.45 9.87
C GLY A 279 -17.75 -5.71 10.84
N ARG A 280 -18.22 -4.54 11.30
CA ARG A 280 -17.54 -3.75 12.33
C ARG A 280 -17.53 -4.51 13.65
N ASP A 281 -16.44 -4.42 14.38
CA ASP A 281 -16.32 -5.02 15.71
C ASP A 281 -17.30 -4.29 16.65
N LEU A 282 -18.18 -5.06 17.32
CA LEU A 282 -19.29 -4.54 18.13
C LEU A 282 -20.24 -3.58 17.37
N GLY A 283 -20.24 -3.61 16.04
CA GLY A 283 -21.06 -2.74 15.20
C GLY A 283 -20.55 -1.30 15.01
N ILE A 284 -19.52 -0.87 15.76
CA ILE A 284 -19.03 0.53 15.74
C ILE A 284 -17.52 0.67 15.51
N PHE A 285 -16.72 -0.35 15.78
CA PHE A 285 -15.27 -0.25 15.67
C PHE A 285 -14.75 -0.81 14.35
N GLY A 286 -13.85 -0.07 13.71
CA GLY A 286 -13.25 -0.44 12.43
C GLY A 286 -14.23 -0.35 11.26
N GLU A 287 -13.87 -1.00 10.16
CA GLU A 287 -14.60 -0.98 8.89
C GLU A 287 -14.96 -2.41 8.45
N PRO A 288 -16.01 -2.60 7.65
CA PRO A 288 -16.27 -3.88 6.99
C PRO A 288 -15.06 -4.29 6.15
N ARG A 289 -14.69 -5.57 6.24
CA ARG A 289 -13.43 -6.09 5.66
C ARG A 289 -13.58 -7.52 5.20
N VAL A 290 -12.80 -7.90 4.19
CA VAL A 290 -12.80 -9.24 3.58
C VAL A 290 -11.40 -9.82 3.67
N ASN A 291 -11.26 -11.00 4.27
CA ASN A 291 -9.96 -11.64 4.45
C ASN A 291 -9.51 -12.35 3.17
N VAL A 292 -8.44 -11.88 2.55
CA VAL A 292 -8.03 -12.31 1.21
C VAL A 292 -7.54 -13.76 1.18
N LEU A 293 -6.70 -14.14 2.15
CA LEU A 293 -6.16 -15.51 2.21
C LEU A 293 -7.29 -16.54 2.45
N GLN A 294 -8.19 -16.28 3.39
CA GLN A 294 -9.32 -17.17 3.64
C GLN A 294 -10.24 -17.28 2.42
N LEU A 295 -10.54 -16.15 1.78
CA LEU A 295 -11.36 -16.11 0.58
C LEU A 295 -10.73 -16.91 -0.57
N ASN A 296 -9.44 -16.71 -0.85
CA ASN A 296 -8.74 -17.42 -1.91
C ASN A 296 -8.65 -18.93 -1.64
N LEU A 297 -8.45 -19.36 -0.39
CA LEU A 297 -8.45 -20.78 -0.04
C LEU A 297 -9.83 -21.42 -0.19
N GLN A 298 -10.90 -20.73 0.19
CA GLN A 298 -12.26 -21.22 -0.04
C GLN A 298 -12.60 -21.28 -1.53
N LEU A 299 -12.11 -20.32 -2.30
CA LEU A 299 -12.24 -20.28 -3.75
C LEU A 299 -11.56 -21.52 -4.39
N ASP A 300 -10.37 -21.90 -3.93
CA ASP A 300 -9.69 -23.12 -4.37
C ASP A 300 -10.41 -24.41 -3.99
N GLN A 301 -11.05 -24.44 -2.83
CA GLN A 301 -11.80 -25.61 -2.37
C GLN A 301 -13.11 -25.80 -3.15
N ARG A 302 -13.85 -24.73 -3.42
CA ARG A 302 -15.16 -24.81 -4.10
C ARG A 302 -15.03 -24.81 -5.62
N PHE A 303 -14.09 -24.04 -6.15
CA PHE A 303 -13.94 -23.79 -7.59
C PHE A 303 -12.47 -23.96 -8.00
N PRO A 304 -11.92 -25.18 -7.93
CA PRO A 304 -10.53 -25.44 -8.23
C PRO A 304 -10.19 -25.07 -9.68
N VAL A 305 -9.06 -24.39 -9.88
CA VAL A 305 -8.53 -24.11 -11.23
C VAL A 305 -7.90 -25.39 -11.76
N ALA A 306 -8.24 -25.77 -13.00
CA ALA A 306 -7.57 -26.87 -13.68
C ALA A 306 -6.07 -26.52 -13.79
N ARG A 307 -5.20 -27.43 -13.30
CA ARG A 307 -3.74 -27.27 -13.40
C ARG A 307 -3.25 -27.45 -14.82
#